data_AF-R7URC6-F1
#
_entry.id   AF-R7URC6-F1
#
_cell.length_a   1.000
_cell.length_b   1.000
_cell.length_c   1.000
_cell.angle_alpha   90.00
_cell.angle_beta   90.00
_cell.angle_gamma   90.00
#
_symmetry.space_group_name_H-M   'P 1'
#
loop_
_entity.id
_entity.type
_entity.pdbx_description
1 polymer ?
#
loop_
_entity_poly.entity_id
_entity_poly.type
_entity_poly.pdbx_seq_one_letter_code
_entity_poly.pdbx_strand_id
1 'polypeptide(L)'
;MVLMAQRYRLCGLHLLVIITVFFIWICSTYHMGYGKNVMQYNAFGSTLVMQGFLLWRKLSSVNNVYWQNQIQVIEESIQWLQREGSTSGWFSSKDYFLMGHSAGAHLASTVALRWPSESKHQLKGVITLSGVYDVTSLGFLGNQMYIIPAFGADTKHLTEASPMSVLETHTGALPKFLVINARLDLPGLQKQADRFVTRLRAKGVKCHQSIWGWCDHTTILLKFKTRGKKDNLVEVIRDFILNNNELFMS
;
A
#
# COMPACT_ATOMS: atom_id res chain seq x y z
N MET A 1 7.69 10.12 -14.24
CA MET A 1 8.46 9.48 -13.14
C MET A 1 9.82 10.17 -13.06
N VAL A 2 9.92 11.22 -12.25
CA VAL A 2 11.19 11.94 -12.04
C VAL A 2 12.10 11.02 -11.24
N LEU A 3 13.11 10.47 -11.89
CA LEU A 3 14.27 9.89 -11.23
C LEU A 3 14.94 11.00 -10.42
N MET A 4 14.55 11.14 -9.15
CA MET A 4 15.48 11.67 -8.17
C MET A 4 16.58 10.63 -8.04
N ALA A 5 17.64 10.82 -8.83
CA ALA A 5 18.96 10.31 -8.54
C ALA A 5 19.40 10.91 -7.20
N GLN A 6 18.93 10.32 -6.09
CA GLN A 6 19.61 10.43 -4.82
C GLN A 6 21.00 9.86 -5.06
N ARG A 7 22.00 10.75 -5.14
CA ARG A 7 23.40 10.39 -4.95
C ARG A 7 23.46 9.44 -3.75
N TYR A 8 23.79 8.17 -3.99
CA TYR A 8 24.14 7.23 -2.94
C TYR A 8 25.42 7.75 -2.27
N ARG A 9 25.27 8.72 -1.37
CA ARG A 9 26.28 8.98 -0.34
C ARG A 9 26.21 7.77 0.58
N LEU A 10 27.31 7.03 0.70
CA LEU A 10 27.51 6.07 1.78
C LEU A 10 27.20 6.79 3.10
N CYS A 11 25.96 6.66 3.57
CA CYS A 11 25.53 7.14 4.87
C CYS A 11 26.38 6.43 5.93
N GLY A 12 26.69 7.11 7.04
CA GLY A 12 27.46 6.51 8.14
C GLY A 12 26.92 5.16 8.62
N LEU A 13 25.62 4.89 8.39
CA LEU A 13 24.97 3.61 8.63
C LEU A 13 25.50 2.46 7.75
N HIS A 14 25.80 2.71 6.47
CA HIS A 14 26.39 1.70 5.59
C HIS A 14 27.82 1.38 6.01
N LEU A 15 28.59 2.38 6.47
CA LEU A 15 29.92 2.19 7.02
C LEU A 15 29.87 1.36 8.32
N LEU A 16 28.89 1.63 9.20
CA LEU A 16 28.69 0.87 10.43
C LEU A 16 28.34 -0.60 10.17
N VAL A 17 27.50 -0.88 9.17
CA VAL A 17 27.15 -2.25 8.76
C VAL A 17 28.38 -2.98 8.22
N ILE A 18 29.17 -2.33 7.36
CA ILE A 18 30.41 -2.91 6.83
C ILE A 18 31.40 -3.20 7.97
N ILE A 19 31.60 -2.26 8.89
CA ILE A 19 32.48 -2.45 10.06
C ILE A 19 31.99 -3.60 10.94
N THR A 20 30.69 -3.73 11.17
CA THR A 20 30.12 -4.78 12.01
C THR A 20 30.32 -6.16 11.38
N VAL A 21 29.99 -6.31 10.08
CA VAL A 21 30.17 -7.57 9.34
C VAL A 21 31.66 -7.94 9.30
N PHE A 22 32.54 -6.96 9.12
CA PHE A 22 33.98 -7.17 9.13
C PHE A 22 34.51 -7.59 10.51
N PHE A 23 34.01 -7.00 11.60
CA PHE A 23 34.39 -7.39 12.97
C PHE A 23 33.91 -8.80 13.33
N ILE A 24 32.70 -9.17 12.91
CA ILE A 24 32.17 -10.54 13.09
C ILE A 24 33.03 -11.54 12.34
N TRP A 25 33.46 -11.21 11.12
CA TRP A 25 34.36 -12.04 10.34
C TRP A 25 35.72 -12.23 11.05
N ILE A 26 36.35 -11.16 11.55
CA ILE A 26 37.60 -11.23 12.32
C ILE A 26 37.45 -12.06 13.61
N CYS A 27 36.37 -11.83 14.37
CA CYS A 27 36.14 -12.59 15.60
C CYS A 27 35.87 -14.07 15.31
N SER A 28 35.24 -14.41 14.18
CA SER A 28 35.01 -15.79 13.77
C SER A 28 36.28 -16.52 13.33
N THR A 29 37.28 -15.80 12.81
CA THR A 29 38.54 -16.39 12.33
C THR A 29 39.60 -16.50 13.43
N TYR A 30 39.58 -15.65 14.45
CA TYR A 30 40.62 -15.63 15.51
C TYR A 30 40.37 -16.56 16.71
N HIS A 31 39.18 -17.16 16.88
CA HIS A 31 38.88 -17.98 18.06
C HIS A 31 38.77 -19.48 17.77
N MET A 32 39.92 -20.13 17.57
CA MET A 32 40.07 -21.58 17.63
C MET A 32 40.25 -22.01 19.10
N GLY A 33 39.16 -22.27 19.83
CA GLY A 33 39.31 -22.78 21.20
C GLY A 33 38.06 -23.20 21.97
N TYR A 34 36.90 -22.57 21.77
CA TYR A 34 35.69 -22.92 22.52
C TYR A 34 34.44 -22.90 21.63
N GLY A 35 33.69 -24.01 21.65
CA GLY A 35 32.32 -24.18 21.14
C GLY A 35 31.93 -23.34 19.92
N LYS A 36 32.44 -23.69 18.72
CA LYS A 36 32.23 -22.99 17.43
C LYS A 36 30.80 -22.50 17.17
N ASN A 37 29.80 -23.23 17.66
CA ASN A 37 28.40 -22.95 17.42
C ASN A 37 27.87 -21.78 18.27
N VAL A 38 28.24 -21.68 19.55
CA VAL A 38 27.64 -20.70 20.48
C VAL A 38 28.04 -19.28 20.12
N MET A 39 29.31 -19.07 19.78
CA MET A 39 29.81 -17.74 19.41
C MET A 39 29.26 -17.27 18.06
N GLN A 40 29.11 -18.19 17.09
CA GLN A 40 28.50 -17.89 15.79
C GLN A 40 27.00 -17.55 15.93
N TYR A 41 26.25 -18.29 16.74
CA TYR A 41 24.84 -17.98 17.00
C TYR A 41 24.66 -16.65 17.73
N ASN A 42 25.52 -16.34 18.71
CA ASN A 42 25.48 -15.06 19.41
C ASN A 42 25.84 -13.88 18.50
N ALA A 43 26.83 -14.03 17.62
CA ALA A 43 27.20 -13.00 16.65
C ALA A 43 26.12 -12.78 15.58
N PHE A 44 25.49 -13.86 15.10
CA PHE A 44 24.37 -13.78 14.17
C PHE A 44 23.13 -13.16 14.83
N GLY A 45 22.80 -13.61 16.05
CA GLY A 45 21.70 -13.08 16.85
C GLY A 45 21.88 -11.59 17.17
N SER A 46 23.07 -11.17 17.60
CA SER A 46 23.35 -9.75 17.87
C SER A 46 23.27 -8.89 16.62
N THR A 47 23.67 -9.42 15.45
CA THR A 47 23.53 -8.74 14.16
C THR A 47 22.08 -8.52 13.80
N LEU A 48 21.23 -9.55 13.95
CA LEU A 48 19.80 -9.43 13.68
C LEU A 48 19.12 -8.45 14.62
N VAL A 49 19.46 -8.48 15.92
CA VAL A 49 18.95 -7.52 16.90
C VAL A 49 19.39 -6.10 16.58
N MET A 50 20.67 -5.90 16.22
CA MET A 50 21.17 -4.57 15.89
C MET A 50 20.60 -4.05 14.58
N GLN A 51 20.47 -4.90 13.54
CA GLN A 51 19.81 -4.54 12.29
C GLN A 51 18.33 -4.21 12.53
N GLY A 52 17.64 -4.98 13.37
CA GLY A 52 16.27 -4.71 13.79
C GLY A 52 16.15 -3.37 14.53
N PHE A 53 17.05 -3.08 15.46
CA PHE A 53 17.08 -1.81 16.19
C PHE A 53 17.39 -0.61 15.31
N LEU A 54 18.34 -0.74 14.37
CA LEU A 54 18.69 0.32 13.43
C LEU A 54 17.57 0.57 12.41
N LEU A 55 16.91 -0.49 11.94
CA LEU A 55 15.73 -0.38 11.10
C LEU A 55 14.58 0.28 11.87
N TRP A 56 14.33 -0.14 13.11
CA TRP A 56 13.34 0.48 14.00
C TRP A 56 13.64 1.97 14.18
N ARG A 57 14.87 2.33 14.59
CA ARG A 57 15.28 3.73 14.76
C ARG A 57 15.10 4.54 13.47
N LYS A 58 15.43 3.96 12.30
CA LYS A 58 15.24 4.64 11.01
C LYS A 58 13.76 4.87 10.72
N LEU A 59 12.92 3.86 10.91
CA LEU A 59 11.46 3.95 10.76
C LEU A 59 10.86 4.95 11.76
N SER A 60 11.31 4.95 13.01
CA SER A 60 10.91 5.90 14.06
C SER A 60 11.45 7.31 13.86
N SER A 61 12.46 7.49 13.01
CA SER A 61 13.05 8.79 12.67
C SER A 61 12.49 9.41 11.39
N VAL A 62 11.65 8.69 10.64
CA VAL A 62 10.88 9.29 9.56
C VAL A 62 9.92 10.26 10.24
N ASN A 63 10.22 11.56 10.16
CA ASN A 63 9.36 12.63 10.65
C ASN A 63 7.92 12.37 10.21
N ASN A 64 6.97 12.64 11.11
CA ASN A 64 5.52 12.54 10.92
C ASN A 64 5.09 12.97 9.50
N VAL A 65 5.09 12.03 8.54
CA VAL A 65 4.37 12.22 7.30
C VAL A 65 2.93 11.97 7.67
N TYR A 66 2.27 13.04 8.10
CA TYR A 66 0.84 13.05 8.35
C TYR A 66 0.15 12.42 7.15
N TRP A 67 -0.77 11.50 7.39
CA TRP A 67 -1.48 10.76 6.33
C TRP A 67 -2.17 11.70 5.33
N GLN A 68 -2.54 12.90 5.78
CA GLN A 68 -3.03 13.99 4.93
C GLN A 68 -2.03 14.38 3.83
N ASN A 69 -0.73 14.43 4.14
CA ASN A 69 0.31 14.73 3.15
C ASN A 69 0.39 13.63 2.09
N GLN A 70 0.16 12.36 2.46
CA GLN A 70 0.17 11.24 1.51
C GLN A 70 -1.00 11.35 0.53
N ILE A 71 -2.18 11.74 1.04
CA ILE A 71 -3.35 12.03 0.21
C ILE A 71 -3.03 13.19 -0.72
N GLN A 72 -2.60 14.34 -0.17
CA GLN A 72 -2.32 15.55 -0.95
C GLN A 72 -1.36 15.28 -2.12
N VAL A 73 -0.29 14.52 -1.90
CA VAL A 73 0.66 14.16 -2.97
C VAL A 73 -0.01 13.36 -4.09
N ILE A 74 -0.93 12.45 -3.76
CA ILE A 74 -1.70 11.72 -4.78
C ILE A 74 -2.63 12.67 -5.53
N GLU A 75 -3.28 13.60 -4.84
CA GLU A 75 -4.14 14.60 -5.47
C GLU A 75 -3.37 15.50 -6.44
N GLU A 76 -2.22 16.01 -6.01
CA GLU A 76 -1.32 16.79 -6.85
C GLU A 76 -0.80 15.99 -8.05
N SER A 77 -0.53 14.69 -7.86
CA SER A 77 -0.10 13.79 -8.94
C SER A 77 -1.18 13.58 -9.98
N ILE A 78 -2.44 13.42 -9.56
CA ILE A 78 -3.59 13.30 -10.46
C ILE A 78 -3.76 14.61 -11.24
N GLN A 79 -3.71 15.77 -10.57
CA GLN A 79 -3.81 17.07 -11.22
C GLN A 79 -2.67 17.29 -12.24
N TRP A 80 -1.45 16.86 -11.92
CA TRP A 80 -0.34 16.91 -12.85
C TRP A 80 -0.60 16.04 -14.08
N LEU A 81 -1.08 14.80 -13.89
CA LEU A 81 -1.47 13.91 -14.99
C LEU A 81 -2.57 14.55 -15.85
N GLN A 82 -3.61 15.12 -15.25
CA GLN A 82 -4.68 15.78 -16.02
C GLN A 82 -4.15 16.92 -16.90
N ARG A 83 -3.22 17.75 -16.37
CA ARG A 83 -2.58 18.83 -17.14
C ARG A 83 -1.69 18.28 -18.26
N GLU A 84 -0.88 17.27 -17.95
CA GLU A 84 0.04 16.67 -18.92
C GLU A 84 -0.70 15.93 -20.03
N GLY A 85 -1.76 15.18 -19.70
CA GLY A 85 -2.62 14.51 -20.68
C GLY A 85 -3.35 15.51 -21.58
N SER A 86 -3.77 16.66 -21.04
CA SER A 86 -4.42 17.72 -21.83
C SER A 86 -3.44 18.40 -22.79
N THR A 87 -2.17 18.54 -22.39
CA THR A 87 -1.14 19.20 -23.20
C THR A 87 -0.53 18.25 -24.25
N SER A 88 -0.19 17.03 -23.85
CA SER A 88 0.54 16.06 -24.69
C SER A 88 -0.37 15.19 -25.55
N GLY A 89 -1.61 14.92 -25.11
CA GLY A 89 -2.50 13.94 -25.73
C GLY A 89 -2.08 12.48 -25.59
N TRP A 90 -1.01 12.17 -24.83
CA TRP A 90 -0.50 10.79 -24.69
C TRP A 90 -1.42 9.87 -23.87
N PHE A 91 -2.23 10.45 -23.00
CA PHE A 91 -3.22 9.75 -22.19
C PHE A 91 -4.40 10.67 -21.89
N SER A 92 -5.56 10.10 -21.61
CA SER A 92 -6.77 10.89 -21.32
C SER A 92 -6.57 11.72 -20.06
N SER A 93 -6.87 13.01 -20.15
CA SER A 93 -6.93 13.90 -18.99
C SER A 93 -8.23 13.77 -18.20
N LYS A 94 -9.20 12.99 -18.70
CA LYS A 94 -10.55 12.91 -18.15
C LYS A 94 -10.98 11.50 -17.78
N ASP A 95 -10.22 10.48 -18.17
CA ASP A 95 -10.57 9.08 -17.94
C ASP A 95 -9.39 8.38 -17.28
N TYR A 96 -9.44 8.27 -15.95
CA TYR A 96 -8.44 7.56 -15.18
C TYR A 96 -9.07 6.65 -14.13
N PHE A 97 -8.27 5.69 -13.70
CA PHE A 97 -8.59 4.75 -12.65
C PHE A 97 -7.54 4.88 -11.56
N LEU A 98 -7.95 4.79 -10.30
CA LEU A 98 -7.03 4.68 -9.18
C LEU A 98 -6.89 3.22 -8.79
N MET A 99 -5.65 2.77 -8.63
CA MET A 99 -5.36 1.41 -8.22
C MET A 99 -4.31 1.41 -7.13
N GLY A 100 -4.47 0.52 -6.16
CA GLY A 100 -3.49 0.36 -5.09
C GLY A 100 -3.53 -1.03 -4.45
N HIS A 101 -2.45 -1.36 -3.76
CA HIS A 101 -2.29 -2.57 -2.97
C HIS A 101 -2.00 -2.22 -1.51
N SER A 102 -2.59 -2.94 -0.55
CA SER A 102 -2.35 -2.75 0.88
C SER A 102 -2.58 -1.30 1.33
N ALA A 103 -1.57 -0.61 1.86
CA ALA A 103 -1.61 0.81 2.17
C ALA A 103 -1.91 1.69 0.93
N GLY A 104 -1.49 1.29 -0.27
CA GLY A 104 -1.86 1.96 -1.51
C GLY A 104 -3.36 1.82 -1.83
N ALA A 105 -3.98 0.68 -1.51
CA ALA A 105 -5.43 0.50 -1.67
C ALA A 105 -6.23 1.36 -0.67
N HIS A 106 -5.70 1.51 0.55
CA HIS A 106 -6.21 2.48 1.52
C HIS A 106 -6.19 3.89 0.93
N LEU A 107 -5.03 4.35 0.44
CA LEU A 107 -4.87 5.68 -0.14
C LEU A 107 -5.77 5.90 -1.37
N ALA A 108 -5.80 4.96 -2.32
CA ALA A 108 -6.65 5.04 -3.50
C ALA A 108 -8.13 5.17 -3.13
N SER A 109 -8.58 4.41 -2.13
CA SER A 109 -9.96 4.50 -1.62
C SER A 109 -10.22 5.84 -0.95
N THR A 110 -9.33 6.28 -0.06
CA THR A 110 -9.49 7.54 0.67
C THR A 110 -9.53 8.73 -0.28
N VAL A 111 -8.59 8.81 -1.24
CA VAL A 111 -8.56 9.85 -2.27
C VAL A 111 -9.85 9.85 -3.06
N ALA A 112 -10.28 8.69 -3.57
CA ALA A 112 -11.51 8.60 -4.36
C ALA A 112 -12.76 9.03 -3.59
N LEU A 113 -12.84 8.73 -2.29
CA LEU A 113 -13.97 9.11 -1.44
C LEU A 113 -13.94 10.59 -1.06
N ARG A 114 -12.77 11.17 -0.82
CA ARG A 114 -12.59 12.57 -0.44
C ARG A 114 -12.61 13.55 -1.61
N TRP A 115 -12.32 13.07 -2.82
CA TRP A 115 -12.17 13.93 -3.99
C TRP A 115 -13.39 14.86 -4.18
N PRO A 116 -13.21 16.14 -4.53
CA PRO A 116 -14.33 17.04 -4.77
C PRO A 116 -15.28 16.49 -5.85
N SER A 117 -16.59 16.58 -5.62
CA SER A 117 -17.65 16.08 -6.53
C SER A 117 -17.49 16.60 -7.96
N GLU A 118 -17.14 17.88 -8.11
CA GLU A 118 -16.95 18.54 -9.41
C GLU A 118 -15.84 17.89 -10.25
N SER A 119 -14.82 17.36 -9.59
CA SER A 119 -13.67 16.72 -10.23
C SER A 119 -13.79 15.18 -10.28
N LYS A 120 -14.79 14.60 -9.60
CA LYS A 120 -15.00 13.13 -9.50
C LYS A 120 -15.53 12.49 -10.77
N HIS A 121 -16.21 13.24 -11.64
CA HIS A 121 -16.75 12.71 -12.90
C HIS A 121 -15.68 12.14 -13.85
N GLN A 122 -14.41 12.45 -13.59
CA GLN A 122 -13.26 12.00 -14.36
C GLN A 122 -12.64 10.69 -13.83
N LEU A 123 -12.93 10.33 -12.58
CA LEU A 123 -12.49 9.07 -11.98
C LEU A 123 -13.47 7.96 -12.35
N LYS A 124 -13.09 7.08 -13.28
CA LYS A 124 -13.97 6.02 -13.80
C LYS A 124 -14.13 4.85 -12.84
N GLY A 125 -13.12 4.59 -12.03
CA GLY A 125 -13.16 3.49 -11.07
C GLY A 125 -11.97 3.45 -10.14
N VAL A 126 -12.13 2.66 -9.08
CA VAL A 126 -11.11 2.40 -8.07
C VAL A 126 -10.90 0.89 -7.96
N ILE A 127 -9.65 0.47 -7.97
CA ILE A 127 -9.25 -0.94 -7.92
C ILE A 127 -8.38 -1.14 -6.68
N THR A 128 -8.86 -1.91 -5.72
CA THR A 128 -8.16 -2.15 -4.46
C THR A 128 -7.73 -3.59 -4.36
N LEU A 129 -6.49 -3.81 -3.95
CA LEU A 129 -5.92 -5.14 -3.73
C LEU A 129 -5.50 -5.25 -2.26
N SER A 130 -6.12 -6.17 -1.51
CA SER A 130 -5.80 -6.44 -0.12
C SER A 130 -5.73 -5.17 0.74
N GLY A 131 -6.69 -4.26 0.55
CA GLY A 131 -6.68 -2.94 1.17
C GLY A 131 -7.08 -2.92 2.66
N VAL A 132 -6.65 -1.86 3.34
CA VAL A 132 -7.03 -1.52 4.71
C VAL A 132 -8.08 -0.41 4.68
N TYR A 133 -9.31 -0.71 5.09
CA TYR A 133 -10.43 0.23 5.03
C TYR A 133 -10.75 0.87 6.37
N ASP A 134 -10.29 0.27 7.45
CA ASP A 134 -10.51 0.71 8.83
C ASP A 134 -9.21 0.49 9.62
N VAL A 135 -8.42 1.56 9.74
CA VAL A 135 -7.12 1.52 10.42
C VAL A 135 -7.25 1.43 11.94
N THR A 136 -8.45 1.65 12.49
CA THR A 136 -8.73 1.50 13.93
C THR A 136 -8.88 0.03 14.35
N SER A 137 -9.13 -0.85 13.37
CA SER A 137 -9.50 -2.25 13.60
C SER A 137 -8.35 -3.25 13.42
N LEU A 138 -7.12 -2.76 13.24
CA LEU A 138 -5.95 -3.64 13.21
C LEU A 138 -5.56 -4.08 14.62
N GLY A 139 -5.34 -5.38 14.81
CA GLY A 139 -4.91 -5.93 16.10
C GLY A 139 -3.55 -5.39 16.55
N PHE A 140 -3.15 -5.70 17.80
CA PHE A 140 -1.93 -5.16 18.42
C PHE A 140 -0.69 -5.17 17.52
N LEU A 141 -0.39 -6.32 16.91
CA LEU A 141 0.75 -6.45 15.99
C LEU A 141 0.62 -5.56 14.75
N GLY A 142 -0.59 -5.47 14.17
CA GLY A 142 -0.83 -4.59 13.02
C GLY A 142 -0.68 -3.12 13.38
N ASN A 143 -1.09 -2.74 14.59
CA ASN A 143 -0.94 -1.38 15.09
C ASN A 143 0.55 -0.99 15.22
N GLN A 144 1.36 -1.86 15.86
CA GLN A 144 2.80 -1.62 16.06
C GLN A 144 3.58 -1.60 14.74
N MET A 145 3.25 -2.51 13.81
CA MET A 145 4.03 -2.69 12.59
C MET A 145 3.64 -1.74 11.46
N TYR A 146 2.38 -1.32 11.39
CA TYR A 146 1.85 -0.57 10.23
C TYR A 146 1.23 0.77 10.61
N ILE A 147 0.42 0.83 11.66
CA ILE A 147 -0.32 2.05 11.99
C ILE A 147 0.58 3.09 12.64
N ILE A 148 1.30 2.75 13.70
CA ILE A 148 2.18 3.71 14.40
C ILE A 148 3.23 4.30 13.43
N PRO A 149 3.90 3.51 12.56
CA PRO A 149 4.82 4.07 11.58
C PRO A 149 4.17 4.97 10.52
N ALA A 150 2.90 4.74 10.15
CA ALA A 150 2.23 5.47 9.08
C ALA A 150 1.44 6.69 9.55
N PHE A 151 0.88 6.65 10.75
CA PHE A 151 -0.04 7.65 11.30
C PHE A 151 0.48 8.31 12.58
N GLY A 152 1.59 7.80 13.15
CA GLY A 152 2.08 8.19 14.47
C GLY A 152 1.37 7.43 15.59
N ALA A 153 1.84 7.67 16.82
CA ALA A 153 1.27 7.03 18.02
C ALA A 153 -0.07 7.63 18.47
N ASP A 154 -0.44 8.81 17.95
CA ASP A 154 -1.71 9.46 18.29
C ASP A 154 -2.85 8.81 17.50
N THR A 155 -3.72 8.11 18.22
CA THR A 155 -4.85 7.40 17.63
C THR A 155 -6.04 8.30 17.29
N LYS A 156 -6.05 9.57 17.71
CA LYS A 156 -7.21 10.47 17.58
C LYS A 156 -7.68 10.64 16.13
N HIS A 157 -6.76 10.59 15.18
CA HIS A 157 -7.06 10.83 13.76
C HIS A 157 -7.26 9.54 12.94
N LEU A 158 -7.13 8.35 13.55
CA LEU A 158 -7.21 7.08 12.80
C LEU A 158 -8.61 6.84 12.22
N THR A 159 -9.65 7.25 12.94
CA THR A 159 -11.02 7.17 12.43
C THR A 159 -11.17 8.03 11.19
N GLU A 160 -10.70 9.27 11.21
CA GLU A 160 -10.77 10.21 10.08
C GLU A 160 -9.93 9.75 8.89
N ALA A 161 -8.81 9.10 9.15
CA ALA A 161 -7.93 8.53 8.15
C ALA A 161 -8.52 7.28 7.46
N SER A 162 -9.50 6.61 8.06
CA SER A 162 -10.05 5.35 7.54
C SER A 162 -11.01 5.58 6.35
N PRO A 163 -10.80 4.92 5.20
CA PRO A 163 -11.74 4.96 4.07
C PRO A 163 -13.19 4.65 4.47
N MET A 164 -13.39 3.74 5.41
CA MET A 164 -14.72 3.38 5.92
C MET A 164 -15.45 4.59 6.51
N SER A 165 -14.80 5.36 7.38
CA SER A 165 -15.41 6.53 8.03
C SER A 165 -15.71 7.63 7.01
N VAL A 166 -14.80 7.83 6.04
CA VAL A 166 -15.02 8.78 4.94
C VAL A 166 -16.22 8.33 4.09
N LEU A 167 -16.33 7.04 3.79
CA LEU A 167 -17.46 6.49 3.04
C LEU A 167 -18.78 6.70 3.77
N GLU A 168 -18.82 6.50 5.09
CA GLU A 168 -20.04 6.67 5.90
C GLU A 168 -20.61 8.09 5.80
N THR A 169 -19.74 9.10 5.89
CA THR A 169 -20.13 10.52 5.79
C THR A 169 -20.23 11.03 4.34
N HIS A 170 -19.77 10.25 3.36
CA HIS A 170 -19.76 10.67 1.97
C HIS A 170 -21.17 10.95 1.42
N THR A 171 -21.30 12.10 0.75
CA THR A 171 -22.49 12.53 -0.01
C THR A 171 -22.11 12.77 -1.47
N GLY A 172 -22.96 12.30 -2.39
CA GLY A 172 -22.77 12.46 -3.83
C GLY A 172 -22.42 11.18 -4.57
N ALA A 173 -22.10 11.33 -5.86
CA ALA A 173 -21.77 10.22 -6.74
C ALA A 173 -20.36 9.68 -6.45
N LEU A 174 -20.24 8.36 -6.41
CA LEU A 174 -18.99 7.64 -6.21
C LEU A 174 -18.59 6.87 -7.47
N PRO A 175 -17.28 6.72 -7.76
CA PRO A 175 -16.81 5.89 -8.85
C PRO A 175 -17.14 4.43 -8.62
N LYS A 176 -17.08 3.60 -9.67
CA LYS A 176 -17.22 2.14 -9.51
C LYS A 176 -16.03 1.58 -8.73
N PHE A 177 -16.24 0.52 -7.96
CA PHE A 177 -15.16 -0.14 -7.20
C PHE A 177 -14.97 -1.59 -7.66
N LEU A 178 -13.71 -2.00 -7.77
CA LEU A 178 -13.28 -3.38 -7.84
C LEU A 178 -12.44 -3.68 -6.60
N VAL A 179 -13.00 -4.46 -5.68
CA VAL A 179 -12.34 -4.83 -4.42
C VAL A 179 -11.83 -6.26 -4.51
N ILE A 180 -10.52 -6.42 -4.40
CA ILE A 180 -9.82 -7.69 -4.57
C ILE A 180 -9.10 -8.04 -3.28
N ASN A 181 -9.28 -9.26 -2.79
CA ASN A 181 -8.60 -9.76 -1.59
C ASN A 181 -7.94 -11.11 -1.84
N ALA A 182 -6.85 -11.37 -1.13
CA ALA A 182 -6.27 -12.70 -1.04
C ALA A 182 -7.10 -13.57 -0.09
N ARG A 183 -7.14 -14.88 -0.32
CA ARG A 183 -7.84 -15.82 0.59
C ARG A 183 -7.05 -16.08 1.86
N LEU A 184 -5.71 -16.04 1.78
CA LEU A 184 -4.80 -16.20 2.91
C LEU A 184 -4.23 -14.85 3.35
N ASP A 185 -5.06 -13.81 3.32
CA ASP A 185 -4.65 -12.43 3.65
C ASP A 185 -4.32 -12.25 5.13
N LEU A 186 -3.81 -11.07 5.48
CA LEU A 186 -3.59 -10.69 6.88
C LEU A 186 -4.90 -10.78 7.67
N PRO A 187 -4.85 -11.22 8.94
CA PRO A 187 -6.03 -11.34 9.78
C PRO A 187 -6.87 -10.06 9.82
N GLY A 188 -8.16 -10.19 9.53
CA GLY A 188 -9.12 -9.09 9.58
C GLY A 188 -9.30 -8.32 8.25
N LEU A 189 -8.35 -8.36 7.30
CA LEU A 189 -8.47 -7.57 6.07
C LEU A 189 -9.65 -8.02 5.18
N GLN A 190 -9.90 -9.32 5.08
CA GLN A 190 -11.06 -9.82 4.35
C GLN A 190 -12.37 -9.32 4.97
N LYS A 191 -12.49 -9.37 6.31
CA LYS A 191 -13.67 -8.85 7.02
C LYS A 191 -13.85 -7.34 6.82
N GLN A 192 -12.76 -6.58 6.80
CA GLN A 192 -12.81 -5.16 6.48
C GLN A 192 -13.30 -4.92 5.04
N ALA A 193 -12.81 -5.70 4.08
CA ALA A 193 -13.24 -5.61 2.70
C ALA A 193 -14.73 -5.95 2.52
N ASP A 194 -15.21 -7.02 3.17
CA ASP A 194 -16.63 -7.41 3.15
C ASP A 194 -17.52 -6.29 3.70
N ARG A 195 -17.13 -5.68 4.82
CA ARG A 195 -17.82 -4.50 5.38
C ARG A 195 -17.81 -3.34 4.39
N PHE A 196 -16.66 -3.05 3.79
CA PHE A 196 -16.48 -1.90 2.90
C PHE A 196 -17.33 -2.04 1.63
N VAL A 197 -17.29 -3.22 1.00
CA VAL A 197 -18.13 -3.57 -0.16
C VAL A 197 -19.60 -3.48 0.19
N THR A 198 -20.01 -3.99 1.36
CA THR A 198 -21.40 -3.89 1.83
C THR A 198 -21.85 -2.45 1.95
N ARG A 199 -21.01 -1.57 2.53
CA ARG A 199 -21.32 -0.13 2.67
C ARG A 199 -21.33 0.59 1.33
N LEU A 200 -20.42 0.29 0.41
CA LEU A 200 -20.43 0.83 -0.94
C LEU A 200 -21.73 0.48 -1.67
N ARG A 201 -22.14 -0.79 -1.63
CA ARG A 201 -23.39 -1.26 -2.25
C ARG A 201 -24.61 -0.62 -1.61
N ALA A 202 -24.63 -0.45 -0.28
CA ALA A 202 -25.71 0.24 0.42
C ALA A 202 -25.86 1.71 -0.01
N LYS A 203 -24.77 2.34 -0.48
CA LYS A 203 -24.79 3.69 -1.08
C LYS A 203 -25.06 3.69 -2.59
N GLY A 204 -25.51 2.57 -3.16
CA GLY A 204 -25.82 2.44 -4.59
C GLY A 204 -24.61 2.35 -5.50
N VAL A 205 -23.40 2.17 -4.96
CA VAL A 205 -22.17 2.11 -5.77
C VAL A 205 -22.08 0.76 -6.48
N LYS A 206 -21.81 0.79 -7.79
CA LYS A 206 -21.47 -0.40 -8.57
C LYS A 206 -20.12 -0.94 -8.07
N CYS A 207 -20.16 -2.01 -7.29
CA CYS A 207 -18.99 -2.60 -6.65
C CYS A 207 -18.88 -4.11 -6.93
N HIS A 208 -17.80 -4.51 -7.58
CA HIS A 208 -17.42 -5.91 -7.73
C HIS A 208 -16.45 -6.31 -6.62
N GLN A 209 -16.59 -7.54 -6.10
CA GLN A 209 -15.68 -8.09 -5.11
C GLN A 209 -15.15 -9.43 -5.61
N SER A 210 -13.84 -9.64 -5.48
CA SER A 210 -13.16 -10.87 -5.91
C SER A 210 -12.21 -11.36 -4.83
N ILE A 211 -12.31 -12.64 -4.47
CA ILE A 211 -11.44 -13.28 -3.47
C ILE A 211 -10.59 -14.34 -4.17
N TRP A 212 -9.28 -14.21 -4.05
CA TRP A 212 -8.31 -15.01 -4.80
C TRP A 212 -7.73 -16.12 -3.93
N GLY A 213 -7.96 -17.37 -4.34
CA GLY A 213 -7.44 -18.56 -3.65
C GLY A 213 -5.93 -18.74 -3.81
N TRP A 214 -5.33 -19.43 -2.85
CA TRP A 214 -3.93 -19.88 -2.90
C TRP A 214 -2.91 -18.74 -3.09
N CYS A 215 -3.24 -17.57 -2.56
CA CYS A 215 -2.31 -16.47 -2.36
C CYS A 215 -2.58 -15.79 -1.02
N ASP A 216 -1.54 -15.13 -0.53
CA ASP A 216 -1.52 -14.27 0.65
C ASP A 216 -1.45 -12.80 0.25
N HIS A 217 -1.34 -11.95 1.26
CA HIS A 217 -1.26 -10.49 1.14
C HIS A 217 -0.23 -10.00 0.10
N THR A 218 0.90 -10.69 -0.04
CA THR A 218 2.01 -10.33 -0.93
C THR A 218 1.98 -11.13 -2.23
N THR A 219 1.72 -12.43 -2.16
CA THR A 219 1.77 -13.32 -3.34
C THR A 219 0.61 -13.08 -4.31
N ILE A 220 -0.44 -12.36 -3.91
CA ILE A 220 -1.47 -11.89 -4.84
C ILE A 220 -0.89 -11.02 -5.97
N LEU A 221 0.18 -10.28 -5.73
CA LEU A 221 0.85 -9.48 -6.77
C LEU A 221 1.53 -10.35 -7.83
N LEU A 222 1.86 -11.60 -7.52
CA LEU A 222 2.41 -12.53 -8.51
C LEU A 222 1.36 -13.00 -9.53
N LYS A 223 0.07 -12.81 -9.24
CA LYS A 223 -1.04 -13.08 -10.16
C LYS A 223 -1.09 -12.10 -11.34
N PHE A 224 -0.27 -11.04 -11.35
CA PHE A 224 -0.06 -10.20 -12.53
C PHE A 224 0.83 -10.87 -13.60
N LYS A 225 1.71 -11.79 -13.21
CA LYS A 225 2.72 -12.36 -14.11
C LYS A 225 2.23 -13.59 -14.88
N THR A 226 1.03 -14.09 -14.59
CA THR A 226 0.53 -15.38 -15.10
C THR A 226 -0.33 -15.15 -16.35
N ARG A 227 0.31 -14.88 -17.49
CA ARG A 227 -0.39 -14.88 -18.80
C ARG A 227 -0.92 -16.28 -19.12
N GLY A 228 -2.19 -16.36 -19.54
CA GLY A 228 -2.76 -17.55 -20.19
C GLY A 228 -3.40 -18.62 -19.30
N LYS A 229 -3.57 -18.39 -17.99
CA LYS A 229 -4.35 -19.30 -17.10
C LYS A 229 -5.59 -18.60 -16.56
N LYS A 230 -6.63 -19.38 -16.21
CA LYS A 230 -7.89 -18.93 -15.57
C LYS A 230 -7.71 -18.07 -14.30
N ASP A 231 -6.48 -18.01 -13.75
CA ASP A 231 -6.11 -17.25 -12.56
C ASP A 231 -5.22 -16.03 -12.91
N ASN A 232 -5.61 -15.22 -13.89
CA ASN A 232 -4.87 -14.00 -14.25
C ASN A 232 -5.61 -12.75 -13.74
N LEU A 233 -5.00 -12.09 -12.75
CA LEU A 233 -5.55 -10.88 -12.13
C LEU A 233 -5.65 -9.72 -13.12
N VAL A 234 -4.80 -9.70 -14.14
CA VAL A 234 -4.82 -8.70 -15.22
C VAL A 234 -6.14 -8.75 -15.98
N GLU A 235 -6.72 -9.93 -16.21
CA GLU A 235 -7.95 -10.06 -16.99
C GLU A 235 -9.13 -9.46 -16.22
N VAL A 236 -9.27 -9.76 -14.93
CA VAL A 236 -10.32 -9.19 -14.08
C VAL A 236 -10.22 -7.66 -14.01
N ILE A 237 -9.01 -7.13 -13.89
CA ILE A 237 -8.74 -5.69 -13.88
C ILE A 237 -9.06 -5.08 -15.26
N ARG A 238 -8.62 -5.72 -16.33
CA ARG A 238 -8.88 -5.26 -17.70
C ARG A 238 -10.37 -5.26 -18.00
N ASP A 239 -11.09 -6.32 -17.66
CA ASP A 239 -12.53 -6.43 -17.88
C ASP A 239 -13.28 -5.37 -17.07
N PHE A 240 -12.85 -5.09 -15.83
CA PHE A 240 -13.39 -3.97 -15.07
C PHE A 240 -13.14 -2.62 -15.76
N ILE A 241 -11.95 -2.37 -16.30
CA ILE A 241 -11.63 -1.13 -17.01
C ILE A 241 -12.46 -1.01 -18.30
N LEU A 242 -12.53 -2.07 -19.11
CA LEU A 242 -13.24 -2.07 -20.38
C LEU A 242 -14.76 -1.94 -20.20
N ASN A 243 -15.35 -2.67 -19.25
CA ASN A 243 -16.77 -2.56 -18.92
C ASN A 243 -17.12 -1.25 -18.19
N ASN A 244 -16.11 -0.49 -17.76
CA ASN A 244 -16.30 0.89 -17.31
C ASN A 244 -16.34 1.90 -18.46
N ASN A 245 -15.83 1.53 -19.65
CA ASN A 245 -15.67 2.40 -20.81
C ASN A 245 -16.76 2.22 -21.88
N GLU A 246 -17.87 1.51 -21.61
CA GLU A 246 -19.05 1.41 -22.52
C GLU A 246 -19.83 2.74 -22.67
N LEU A 247 -19.12 3.87 -22.75
CA LEU A 247 -19.63 5.22 -23.07
C LEU A 247 -18.78 5.91 -24.16
N PHE A 248 -17.96 5.18 -24.93
CA PHE A 248 -17.17 5.73 -26.05
C PHE A 248 -17.61 5.26 -27.45
N MET A 249 -18.90 4.92 -27.63
CA MET A 249 -19.53 4.78 -28.95
C MET A 249 -21.02 5.20 -28.91
N SER A 250 -21.28 6.46 -28.59
CA SER A 250 -22.53 7.16 -28.98
C SER A 250 -22.23 8.61 -29.30
#